data_AF-A0A2U1VJ73-F1
#
_entry.id   AF-A0A2U1VJ73-F1
#
_cell.length_a   1.000
_cell.length_b   1.000
_cell.length_c   1.000
_cell.angle_alpha   90.00
_cell.angle_beta   90.00
_cell.angle_gamma   90.00
#
_symmetry.space_group_name_H-M   'P 1'
#
loop_
_entity.id
_entity.type
_entity.pdbx_description
1 polymer ?
#
loop_
_entity_poly.entity_id
_entity_poly.type
_entity_poly.pdbx_seq_one_letter_code
_entity_poly.pdbx_strand_id
1 'polypeptide(L)'
;MTDRIIHHMCRADEWDAARAAGSYPGSSQDAEDGFIHFSTAGQVVESAAKHRAGQDGLVLLTVDADRLGAALRWEPSRGGQLFPHLYGALPAAAVLRADPLPLGPDGRHVFPAGFPFTLQDLVP
;
A
#
# COMPACT_ATOMS: atom_id res chain seq x y z
N MET A 1 -12.67 11.53 10.49
CA MET A 1 -11.20 11.58 10.36
C MET A 1 -10.81 10.44 9.43
N THR A 2 -10.10 10.73 8.35
CA THR A 2 -9.56 9.72 7.43
C THR A 2 -8.33 9.07 8.07
N ASP A 3 -8.08 7.80 7.76
CA ASP A 3 -6.88 7.11 8.28
C ASP A 3 -5.63 7.77 7.72
N ARG A 4 -4.72 8.15 8.62
CA ARG A 4 -3.45 8.78 8.25
C ARG A 4 -2.41 7.76 7.76
N ILE A 5 -2.54 6.50 8.15
CA ILE A 5 -1.67 5.42 7.69
C ILE A 5 -2.43 4.55 6.69
N ILE A 6 -1.92 4.50 5.47
CA ILE A 6 -2.49 3.71 4.36
C ILE A 6 -1.43 2.80 3.76
N HIS A 7 -1.87 1.78 3.03
CA HIS A 7 -1.03 0.67 2.62
C HIS A 7 -1.18 0.36 1.14
N HIS A 8 -0.07 0.09 0.47
CA HIS A 8 -0.03 -0.39 -0.92
C HIS A 8 0.85 -1.64 -1.01
N MET A 9 0.54 -2.54 -1.94
CA MET A 9 1.35 -3.73 -2.20
C MET A 9 1.85 -3.69 -3.64
N CYS A 10 3.17 -3.78 -3.81
CA CYS A 10 3.83 -3.86 -5.11
C CYS A 10 4.95 -4.90 -5.08
N ARG A 11 5.56 -5.18 -6.24
CA ARG A 11 6.71 -6.09 -6.29
C ARG A 11 7.94 -5.43 -5.69
N ALA A 12 8.79 -6.23 -5.05
CA ALA A 12 9.99 -5.73 -4.38
C ALA A 12 10.94 -5.00 -5.33
N ASP A 13 11.13 -5.51 -6.55
CA ASP A 13 11.98 -4.91 -7.58
C ASP A 13 11.41 -3.59 -8.13
N GLU A 14 10.09 -3.50 -8.30
CA GLU A 14 9.40 -2.25 -8.66
C GLU A 14 9.61 -1.18 -7.58
N TRP A 15 9.50 -1.57 -6.31
CA TRP A 15 9.75 -0.66 -5.21
C TRP A 15 11.21 -0.22 -5.13
N ASP A 16 12.17 -1.14 -5.28
CA ASP A 16 13.60 -0.80 -5.25
C ASP A 16 13.97 0.19 -6.38
N ALA A 17 13.43 -0.01 -7.58
CA ALA A 17 13.59 0.93 -8.69
C ALA A 17 12.95 2.29 -8.39
N ALA A 18 11.74 2.30 -7.83
CA ALA A 18 11.03 3.52 -7.46
C ALA A 18 11.73 4.32 -6.36
N ARG A 19 12.32 3.64 -5.37
CA ARG A 19 13.14 4.28 -4.33
C ARG A 19 14.34 5.00 -4.94
N ALA A 20 15.02 4.35 -5.87
CA ALA A 20 16.16 4.94 -6.57
C ALA A 20 15.74 6.14 -7.45
N ALA A 21 14.56 6.07 -8.07
CA ALA A 21 14.01 7.15 -8.89
C ALA A 21 13.35 8.29 -8.09
N GLY A 22 13.03 8.07 -6.81
CA GLY A 22 12.38 9.04 -5.92
C GLY A 22 10.84 9.00 -5.94
N SER A 23 10.22 8.22 -6.82
CA SER A 23 8.77 8.02 -6.87
C SER A 23 8.38 6.69 -7.52
N TYR A 24 7.30 6.09 -7.03
CA TYR A 24 6.68 4.89 -7.59
C TYR A 24 5.51 5.26 -8.51
N PRO A 25 5.55 4.90 -9.81
CA PRO A 25 4.54 5.32 -10.77
C PRO A 25 3.22 4.53 -10.67
N GLY A 26 3.15 3.50 -9.84
CA GLY A 26 2.05 2.52 -9.86
C GLY A 26 2.44 1.25 -10.62
N SER A 27 1.70 0.18 -10.38
CA SER A 27 1.80 -1.06 -11.16
C SER A 27 1.13 -0.89 -12.53
N SER A 28 1.25 -1.88 -13.42
CA SER A 28 0.52 -1.88 -14.69
C SER A 28 -0.99 -1.78 -14.48
N GLN A 29 -1.53 -2.46 -13.46
CA GLN A 29 -2.95 -2.39 -13.11
C GLN A 29 -3.35 -0.99 -12.63
N ASP A 30 -2.54 -0.36 -11.77
CA ASP A 30 -2.81 1.01 -11.32
C ASP A 30 -2.79 2.01 -12.49
N ALA A 31 -1.92 1.79 -13.49
CA ALA A 31 -1.88 2.60 -14.69
C ALA A 31 -3.13 2.42 -15.57
N GLU A 32 -3.65 1.20 -15.69
CA GLU A 32 -4.89 0.90 -16.40
C GLU A 32 -6.12 1.53 -15.70
N ASP A 33 -6.15 1.48 -14.38
CA ASP A 33 -7.23 2.05 -13.57
C ASP A 33 -7.13 3.58 -13.42
N GLY A 34 -5.94 4.14 -13.65
CA GLY A 34 -5.67 5.58 -13.63
C GLY A 34 -5.33 6.15 -12.24
N PHE A 35 -5.13 5.30 -11.24
CA PHE A 35 -4.75 5.67 -9.88
C PHE A 35 -4.10 4.50 -9.13
N ILE A 36 -3.27 4.81 -8.14
CA ILE A 36 -2.65 3.79 -7.27
C ILE A 36 -3.63 3.42 -6.15
N HIS A 37 -3.91 2.12 -6.02
CA HIS A 37 -4.80 1.61 -4.99
C HIS A 37 -4.10 1.53 -3.64
N PHE A 38 -4.68 2.17 -2.63
CA PHE A 38 -4.30 1.97 -1.25
C PHE A 38 -5.42 1.28 -0.47
N SER A 39 -5.09 0.84 0.73
CA SER A 39 -6.01 0.24 1.69
C SER A 39 -5.70 0.76 3.10
N THR A 40 -6.72 0.91 3.94
CA THR A 40 -6.51 1.07 5.38
C THR A 40 -5.96 -0.23 5.99
N ALA A 41 -5.51 -0.17 7.24
CA ALA A 41 -5.09 -1.36 7.98
C ALA A 41 -6.19 -2.44 8.03
N GLY A 42 -7.45 -2.04 8.23
CA GLY A 42 -8.60 -2.96 8.27
C GLY A 42 -8.97 -3.56 6.91
N GLN A 43 -8.49 -2.97 5.82
CA GLN A 43 -8.79 -3.41 4.44
C GLN A 43 -7.68 -4.25 3.82
N VAL A 44 -6.41 -3.94 4.13
CA VAL A 44 -5.26 -4.45 3.36
C VAL A 44 -5.08 -5.97 3.47
N VAL A 45 -5.38 -6.57 4.62
CA VAL A 45 -5.29 -8.03 4.81
C VAL A 45 -6.28 -8.77 3.91
N GLU A 46 -7.54 -8.29 3.84
CA GLU A 46 -8.54 -8.86 2.94
C GLU A 46 -8.18 -8.60 1.47
N SER A 47 -7.70 -7.39 1.15
CA SER A 47 -7.25 -7.06 -0.21
C SER A 47 -6.10 -7.97 -0.66
N ALA A 48 -5.14 -8.28 0.23
CA ALA A 48 -4.05 -9.20 -0.05
C ALA A 48 -4.56 -10.62 -0.31
N ALA A 49 -5.46 -11.12 0.55
CA ALA A 49 -6.04 -12.45 0.39
C ALA A 49 -6.88 -12.60 -0.89
N LYS A 50 -7.57 -11.53 -1.32
CA LYS A 50 -8.45 -11.57 -2.48
C LYS A 50 -7.72 -11.39 -3.81
N HIS A 51 -6.73 -10.50 -3.86
CA HIS A 51 -6.12 -10.08 -5.12
C HIS A 51 -4.68 -10.54 -5.30
N ARG A 52 -4.01 -10.94 -4.22
CA ARG A 52 -2.57 -11.23 -4.21
C ARG A 52 -2.24 -12.64 -3.70
N ALA A 53 -3.21 -13.47 -3.32
CA ALA A 53 -2.92 -14.83 -2.85
C ALA A 53 -2.05 -15.62 -3.83
N GLY A 54 -1.06 -16.34 -3.30
CA GLY A 54 -0.09 -17.12 -4.08
C GLY A 54 0.96 -16.31 -4.87
N GLN A 55 0.94 -14.98 -4.82
CA GLN A 55 1.97 -14.13 -5.43
C GLN A 55 3.10 -13.90 -4.44
N ASP A 56 4.33 -14.28 -4.77
CA ASP A 56 5.50 -14.03 -3.95
C ASP A 56 6.22 -12.74 -4.37
N GLY A 57 7.30 -12.39 -3.66
CA GLY A 57 8.13 -11.22 -3.98
C GLY A 57 7.43 -9.88 -3.79
N LEU A 58 6.34 -9.84 -3.02
CA LEU A 58 5.63 -8.60 -2.70
C LEU A 58 6.20 -7.91 -1.47
N VAL A 59 6.03 -6.59 -1.43
CA VAL A 59 6.29 -5.74 -0.27
C VAL A 59 5.02 -4.98 0.11
N LEU A 60 4.84 -4.74 1.41
CA LEU A 60 3.86 -3.83 1.97
C LEU A 60 4.51 -2.46 2.14
N LEU A 61 4.02 -1.46 1.42
CA LEU A 61 4.38 -0.06 1.65
C LEU A 61 3.42 0.53 2.67
N THR A 62 3.95 1.09 3.76
CA THR A 62 3.20 1.87 4.74
C THR A 62 3.45 3.35 4.50
N VAL A 63 2.39 4.12 4.28
CA VAL A 63 2.46 5.50 3.75
C VAL A 63 1.71 6.49 4.63
N ASP A 64 2.30 7.67 4.82
CA ASP A 64 1.65 8.81 5.49
C ASP A 64 0.73 9.55 4.50
N ALA A 65 -0.57 9.36 4.66
CA ALA A 65 -1.61 9.90 3.79
C ALA A 65 -1.57 11.44 3.70
N ASP A 66 -1.17 12.11 4.79
CA ASP A 66 -1.09 13.57 4.84
C ASP A 66 -0.02 14.13 3.89
N ARG A 67 0.99 13.33 3.52
CA ARG A 67 2.05 13.72 2.57
C ARG A 67 1.61 13.66 1.11
N LEU A 68 0.42 13.13 0.83
CA LEU A 68 -0.09 12.94 -0.53
C LEU A 68 -1.02 14.08 -1.00
N GLY A 69 -1.47 14.93 -0.07
CA GLY A 69 -2.26 16.13 -0.38
C GLY A 69 -3.53 15.82 -1.17
N ALA A 70 -3.90 16.74 -2.07
CA ALA A 70 -5.15 16.67 -2.83
C ALA A 70 -5.18 15.58 -3.92
N ALA A 71 -4.05 14.95 -4.22
CA ALA A 71 -3.98 13.84 -5.17
C ALA A 71 -4.56 12.55 -4.56
N LEU A 72 -4.59 12.43 -3.23
CA LEU A 72 -5.23 11.33 -2.54
C LEU A 72 -6.73 11.59 -2.38
N ARG A 73 -7.55 10.67 -2.88
CA ARG A 73 -9.02 10.73 -2.76
C ARG A 73 -9.54 9.50 -2.07
N TRP A 74 -10.59 9.68 -1.28
CA TRP A 74 -11.29 8.58 -0.61
C TRP A 74 -12.59 8.32 -1.32
N GLU A 75 -12.70 7.17 -1.98
CA GLU A 75 -13.82 6.87 -2.89
C GLU A 75 -14.50 5.55 -2.52
N PRO A 76 -15.84 5.45 -2.65
CA PRO A 76 -16.55 4.21 -2.39
C PRO A 76 -16.09 3.09 -3.34
N SER A 77 -15.81 1.92 -2.78
CA SER A 77 -15.45 0.71 -3.53
C SER A 77 -16.15 -0.51 -2.92
N ARG A 78 -15.39 -1.53 -2.49
CA ARG A 78 -15.92 -2.79 -1.95
C ARG A 78 -16.91 -2.54 -0.81
N GLY A 79 -18.15 -3.00 -1.00
CA GLY A 79 -19.20 -2.92 0.03
C GLY A 79 -19.57 -1.48 0.44
N GLY A 80 -19.31 -0.49 -0.41
CA GLY A 80 -19.53 0.93 -0.09
C GLY A 80 -18.51 1.54 0.88
N GLN A 81 -17.48 0.78 1.28
CA GLN A 81 -16.38 1.31 2.08
C GLN A 81 -15.51 2.24 1.24
N LEU A 82 -14.98 3.28 1.87
CA LEU A 82 -14.04 4.20 1.22
C LEU A 82 -12.65 3.58 1.13
N PHE A 83 -12.06 3.59 -0.05
CA PHE A 83 -10.68 3.23 -0.30
C PHE A 83 -9.88 4.48 -0.71
N PRO A 84 -8.63 4.61 -0.24
CA PRO A 84 -7.74 5.67 -0.69
C PRO A 84 -7.19 5.37 -2.08
N HIS A 85 -7.34 6.30 -3.01
CA HIS A 85 -6.81 6.24 -4.36
C HIS A 85 -5.90 7.44 -4.60
N LEU A 86 -4.66 7.19 -5.01
CA LEU A 86 -3.71 8.26 -5.33
C LEU A 86 -3.67 8.51 -6.83
N TYR A 87 -4.08 9.71 -7.23
CA TYR A 87 -4.03 10.18 -8.61
C TYR A 87 -2.67 10.78 -8.93
N GLY A 88 -1.72 9.92 -9.28
CA GLY A 88 -0.35 10.29 -9.62
C GLY A 88 0.66 9.31 -9.03
N ALA A 89 1.95 9.58 -9.24
CA ALA A 89 3.01 8.78 -8.68
C ALA A 89 3.10 8.97 -7.15
N LEU A 90 3.41 7.88 -6.43
CA LEU A 90 3.69 7.89 -5.00
C LEU A 90 5.11 8.41 -4.75
N PRO A 91 5.31 9.56 -4.07
CA PRO A 91 6.64 10.01 -3.70
C PRO A 91 7.29 9.03 -2.73
N ALA A 92 8.54 8.63 -2.97
CA ALA A 92 9.25 7.70 -2.08
C ALA A 92 9.37 8.25 -0.66
N ALA A 93 9.46 9.57 -0.52
CA ALA A 93 9.49 10.27 0.77
C ALA A 93 8.16 10.21 1.56
N ALA A 94 7.05 9.82 0.92
CA ALA A 94 5.79 9.59 1.63
C ALA A 94 5.72 8.21 2.29
N VAL A 95 6.59 7.28 1.87
CA VAL A 95 6.65 5.91 2.39
C VAL A 95 7.45 5.89 3.70
N LEU A 96 6.80 5.48 4.78
CA LEU A 96 7.38 5.37 6.11
C LEU A 96 8.12 4.04 6.31
N ARG A 97 7.57 2.96 5.74
CA ARG A 97 8.17 1.61 5.78
C ARG A 97 7.86 0.83 4.52
N ALA A 98 8.74 -0.12 4.23
CA ALA A 98 8.52 -1.16 3.26
C ALA A 98 8.92 -2.50 3.87
N ASP A 99 7.95 -3.38 4.06
CA ASP A 99 8.13 -4.66 4.74
C ASP A 99 7.84 -5.81 3.75
N PRO A 100 8.69 -6.85 3.66
CA PRO A 100 8.39 -8.02 2.82
C PRO A 100 7.08 -8.69 3.23
N LEU A 101 6.32 -9.16 2.23
CA LEU A 101 5.14 -10.01 2.42
C LEU A 101 5.45 -11.41 1.88
N PRO A 102 6.07 -12.30 2.66
CA PRO A 102 6.25 -13.68 2.25
C PRO A 102 4.92 -14.45 2.32
N LEU A 103 4.81 -15.53 1.55
CA LEU A 103 3.69 -16.45 1.62
C LEU A 103 3.84 -17.41 2.80
N GLY A 104 2.75 -17.63 3.53
CA GLY A 104 2.59 -18.69 4.50
C GLY A 104 2.23 -20.03 3.85
N PRO A 105 2.11 -21.11 4.65
CA PRO A 105 1.82 -22.46 4.14
C PRO A 105 0.43 -22.58 3.50
N ASP A 106 -0.47 -21.63 3.76
CA ASP A 106 -1.82 -21.55 3.19
C ASP A 106 -1.88 -20.70 1.90
N GLY A 107 -0.73 -20.24 1.40
CA GLY A 107 -0.65 -19.37 0.23
C GLY A 107 -1.12 -17.93 0.48
N ARG A 108 -1.34 -17.54 1.74
CA ARG A 108 -1.65 -16.16 2.14
C ARG A 108 -0.40 -15.43 2.62
N HIS A 109 -0.41 -14.12 2.49
CA HIS A 109 0.70 -13.28 2.95
C HIS A 109 0.80 -13.24 4.47
N VAL A 110 2.02 -13.38 4.97
CA VAL A 110 2.37 -13.14 6.37
C VAL A 110 2.72 -11.66 6.51
N PHE A 111 1.93 -10.94 7.30
CA PHE A 111 2.16 -9.52 7.59
C PHE A 111 3.26 -9.35 8.65
N PRO A 112 3.98 -8.21 8.64
CA PRO A 112 5.07 -7.97 9.58
C PRO A 112 4.60 -8.00 11.04
N ALA A 113 5.48 -8.42 11.94
CA ALA A 113 5.19 -8.42 13.37
C ALA A 113 4.87 -7.00 13.85
N GLY A 114 3.84 -6.87 14.69
CA GLY A 114 3.35 -5.57 15.17
C GLY A 114 2.40 -4.85 14.21
N PHE A 115 2.07 -5.44 13.06
CA PHE A 115 1.00 -4.94 12.20
C PHE A 115 -0.39 -5.12 12.85
N PRO A 116 -1.32 -4.14 12.77
CA PRO A 116 -1.16 -2.85 12.10
C PRO A 116 -0.37 -1.82 12.92
N PHE A 117 0.43 -1.02 12.22
CA PHE A 117 1.23 0.05 12.83
C PHE A 117 0.41 1.30 13.09
N THR A 118 0.74 2.00 14.17
CA THR A 118 0.30 3.37 14.45
C THR A 118 1.36 4.38 14.00
N LEU A 119 1.01 5.66 13.92
CA LEU A 119 1.99 6.72 13.65
C LEU A 119 3.16 6.74 14.64
N GLN A 120 2.89 6.40 15.91
CA GLN A 120 3.91 6.37 16.97
C GLN A 120 4.93 5.25 16.75
N ASP A 121 4.53 4.17 16.07
CA ASP A 121 5.43 3.06 15.73
C ASP A 121 6.33 3.38 14.52
N LEU A 122 5.98 4.42 13.75
CA LEU A 122 6.58 4.72 12.44
C LEU A 122 7.45 5.98 12.46
N VAL A 123 7.32 6.82 13.48
CA VAL A 123 8.06 8.07 13.63
C VAL A 123 8.69 8.08 15.03
N PRO A 124 10.03 8.22 15.14
CA PRO A 124 10.71 8.30 16.44
C PRO A 124 10.39 9.58 17.22
#